data_AF-A0A9D1D206-F1
#
_entry.id   AF-A0A9D1D206-F1
#
_cell.length_a   1.000
_cell.length_b   1.000
_cell.length_c   1.000
_cell.angle_alpha   90.00
_cell.angle_beta   90.00
_cell.angle_gamma   90.00
#
_symmetry.space_group_name_H-M   'P 1'
#
loop_
_entity.id
_entity.type
_entity.pdbx_description
1 polymer ?
#
loop_
_entity_poly.entity_id
_entity_poly.type
_entity_poly.pdbx_seq_one_letter_code
_entity_poly.pdbx_strand_id
1 'polypeptide(L)'
;YITDSTCEPSMISGKTESDATAEFALGEAVFYQNGTWAYANIMDNTDSLTDEDLGMLPIYIGVEGEENQGLCTGSENYWCVNKNASEEDIQATLDFLTWVITSETGKTALSEKMGFVTPFSTFTEEDQVVNPLVTISNQYIEDGKEPVAWNFTTMPSENWKNGVGSALLEYAQGTGEWDGVVTAFVDGWATEYAAANAE
;
A
#
# COMPACT_ATOMS: atom_id res chain seq x y z
N TYR A 1 6.55 -6.16 -14.65
CA TYR A 1 7.21 -4.85 -14.78
C TYR A 1 8.75 -4.92 -14.90
N ILE A 2 9.35 -6.05 -15.32
CA ILE A 2 10.83 -6.13 -15.46
C ILE A 2 11.28 -5.82 -16.90
N THR A 3 10.51 -6.27 -17.89
CA THR A 3 10.81 -6.12 -19.32
C THR A 3 10.31 -4.80 -19.93
N ASP A 4 9.34 -4.17 -19.27
CA ASP A 4 8.64 -2.96 -19.72
C ASP A 4 8.71 -1.89 -18.61
N SER A 5 9.92 -1.71 -18.08
CA SER A 5 10.24 -0.70 -17.07
C SER A 5 10.91 0.51 -17.73
N THR A 6 10.83 1.65 -17.04
CA THR A 6 11.61 2.88 -17.30
C THR A 6 13.11 2.70 -17.06
N CYS A 7 13.54 1.57 -16.50
CA CYS A 7 14.95 1.28 -16.24
C CYS A 7 15.34 -0.16 -16.58
N GLU A 8 16.66 -0.36 -16.73
CA GLU A 8 17.23 -1.70 -16.94
C GLU A 8 16.99 -2.60 -15.72
N PRO A 9 16.77 -3.92 -15.90
CA PRO A 9 16.50 -4.86 -14.79
C PRO A 9 17.54 -4.81 -13.66
N SER A 10 18.83 -4.65 -14.02
CA SER A 10 19.94 -4.54 -13.07
C SER A 10 19.89 -3.29 -12.18
N MET A 11 19.09 -2.28 -12.54
CA MET A 11 18.96 -1.02 -11.82
C MET A 11 17.74 -0.98 -10.89
N ILE A 12 16.83 -1.96 -10.98
CA ILE A 12 15.56 -1.96 -10.23
C ILE A 12 15.79 -1.83 -8.72
N SER A 13 16.81 -2.49 -8.14
CA SER A 13 17.12 -2.36 -6.70
C SER A 13 17.57 -0.97 -6.26
N GLY A 14 18.01 -0.13 -7.20
CA GLY A 14 18.45 1.23 -6.92
C GLY A 14 17.34 2.27 -7.08
N LYS A 15 16.17 1.87 -7.59
CA LYS A 15 15.02 2.75 -7.80
C LYS A 15 14.25 2.94 -6.50
N THR A 16 13.70 4.13 -6.35
CA THR A 16 12.91 4.56 -5.20
C THR A 16 11.47 4.84 -5.59
N GLU A 17 10.59 4.96 -4.60
CA GLU A 17 9.22 5.43 -4.81
C GLU A 17 9.19 6.83 -5.46
N SER A 18 10.14 7.69 -5.09
CA SER A 18 10.27 9.03 -5.68
C SER A 18 10.62 8.97 -7.16
N ASP A 19 11.50 8.05 -7.58
CA ASP A 19 11.81 7.83 -9.00
C ASP A 19 10.54 7.38 -9.74
N ALA A 20 9.82 6.38 -9.22
CA ALA A 20 8.60 5.87 -9.84
C ALA A 20 7.49 6.94 -9.93
N THR A 21 7.35 7.77 -8.89
CA THR A 21 6.39 8.89 -8.87
C THR A 21 6.73 9.91 -9.95
N ALA A 22 8.00 10.31 -10.06
CA ALA A 22 8.45 11.27 -11.06
C ALA A 22 8.30 10.71 -12.49
N GLU A 23 8.71 9.46 -12.72
CA GLU A 23 8.58 8.79 -14.01
C GLU A 23 7.12 8.73 -14.48
N PHE A 24 6.17 8.44 -13.59
CA PHE A 24 4.74 8.48 -13.91
C PHE A 24 4.24 9.92 -14.14
N ALA A 25 4.56 10.85 -13.25
CA ALA A 25 4.12 12.25 -13.33
C ALA A 25 4.62 12.99 -14.58
N LEU A 26 5.81 12.61 -15.08
CA LEU A 26 6.43 13.16 -16.29
C LEU A 26 6.04 12.38 -17.57
N GLY A 27 5.20 11.36 -17.47
CA GLY A 27 4.72 10.57 -18.61
C GLY A 27 5.74 9.58 -19.18
N GLU A 28 6.79 9.25 -18.44
CA GLU A 28 7.77 8.21 -18.80
C GLU A 28 7.22 6.81 -18.52
N ALA A 29 6.34 6.68 -17.52
CA ALA A 29 5.62 5.47 -17.18
C ALA A 29 4.09 5.64 -17.37
N VAL A 30 3.43 4.62 -17.91
CA VAL A 30 1.96 4.59 -18.09
C VAL A 30 1.24 3.94 -16.90
N PHE A 31 1.93 3.05 -16.17
CA PHE A 31 1.39 2.39 -14.98
C PHE A 31 2.28 2.65 -13.78
N TYR A 32 1.64 2.95 -12.65
CA TYR A 32 2.28 3.14 -11.36
C TYR A 32 1.50 2.36 -10.30
N GLN A 33 2.14 1.36 -9.69
CA GLN A 33 1.52 0.55 -8.63
C GLN A 33 1.68 1.25 -7.28
N ASN A 34 0.65 1.98 -6.85
CA ASN A 34 0.56 2.59 -5.52
C ASN A 34 -0.92 2.75 -5.12
N GLY A 35 -1.19 3.27 -3.91
CA GLY A 35 -2.54 3.53 -3.42
C GLY A 35 -3.04 4.94 -3.68
N THR A 36 -4.27 5.20 -3.23
CA THR A 36 -4.94 6.51 -3.40
C THR A 36 -4.22 7.68 -2.72
N TRP A 37 -3.37 7.39 -1.74
CA TRP A 37 -2.53 8.39 -1.05
C TRP A 37 -1.42 8.97 -1.95
N ALA A 38 -1.08 8.31 -3.06
CA ALA A 38 -0.06 8.79 -3.99
C ALA A 38 -0.47 10.05 -4.77
N TYR A 39 -1.77 10.39 -4.79
CA TYR A 39 -2.31 11.50 -5.59
C TYR A 39 -1.56 12.82 -5.36
N ALA A 40 -1.39 13.25 -4.12
CA ALA A 40 -0.71 14.51 -3.81
C ALA A 40 0.74 14.52 -4.33
N ASN A 41 1.47 13.43 -4.10
CA ASN A 41 2.85 13.29 -4.56
C ASN A 41 2.95 13.30 -6.10
N ILE A 42 1.97 12.72 -6.81
CA ILE A 42 1.94 12.77 -8.29
C ILE A 42 1.75 14.20 -8.76
N MET A 43 0.72 14.88 -8.24
CA MET A 43 0.37 16.25 -8.67
C MET A 43 1.45 17.27 -8.29
N ASP A 44 2.15 17.08 -7.17
CA ASP A 44 3.26 17.95 -6.77
C ASP A 44 4.49 17.82 -7.68
N ASN A 45 4.61 16.73 -8.46
CA ASN A 45 5.72 16.51 -9.38
C ASN A 45 5.47 17.04 -10.79
N THR A 46 4.27 17.54 -11.10
CA THR A 46 3.93 17.96 -12.46
C THR A 46 2.81 19.00 -12.52
N ASP A 47 2.99 20.01 -13.38
CA ASP A 47 1.92 20.97 -13.72
C ASP A 47 1.10 20.52 -14.95
N SER A 48 1.46 19.40 -15.59
CA SER A 48 0.87 18.97 -16.86
C SER A 48 -0.25 17.95 -16.73
N LEU A 49 -0.29 17.20 -15.62
CA LEU A 49 -1.39 16.27 -15.36
C LEU A 49 -2.54 16.99 -14.66
N THR A 50 -3.75 16.54 -14.96
CA THR A 50 -4.99 16.94 -14.32
C THR A 50 -5.72 15.72 -13.78
N ASP A 51 -6.75 15.93 -12.97
CA ASP A 51 -7.60 14.85 -12.45
C ASP A 51 -8.15 13.95 -13.55
N GLU A 52 -8.40 14.48 -14.76
CA GLU A 52 -8.93 13.74 -15.92
C GLU A 52 -7.90 12.79 -16.54
N ASP A 53 -6.60 13.01 -16.27
CA ASP A 53 -5.51 12.19 -16.78
C ASP A 53 -5.19 10.99 -15.88
N LEU A 54 -5.77 10.96 -14.66
CA LEU A 54 -5.49 9.95 -13.65
C LEU A 54 -6.59 8.89 -13.58
N GLY A 55 -6.16 7.63 -13.58
CA GLY A 55 -7.03 6.46 -13.43
C GLY A 55 -6.44 5.45 -12.46
N MET A 56 -7.28 4.52 -11.99
CA MET A 56 -6.85 3.40 -11.16
C MET A 56 -7.59 2.14 -11.59
N LEU A 57 -6.91 1.00 -11.55
CA LEU A 57 -7.45 -0.30 -11.97
C LEU A 57 -6.96 -1.42 -11.04
N PRO A 58 -7.77 -2.47 -10.82
CA PRO A 58 -7.37 -3.66 -10.09
C PRO A 58 -6.14 -4.32 -10.72
N ILE A 59 -5.33 -4.99 -9.91
CA ILE A 59 -4.22 -5.79 -10.41
C ILE A 59 -4.80 -7.07 -11.03
N TYR A 60 -4.69 -7.20 -12.34
CA TYR A 60 -5.07 -8.42 -13.06
C TYR A 60 -3.92 -9.44 -13.00
N ILE A 61 -4.22 -10.65 -12.58
CA ILE A 61 -3.26 -11.73 -12.30
C ILE A 61 -3.50 -13.00 -13.14
N GLY A 62 -4.51 -13.00 -14.02
CA GLY A 62 -4.84 -14.08 -14.93
C GLY A 62 -5.58 -15.25 -14.29
N VAL A 63 -6.31 -15.05 -13.20
CA VAL A 63 -7.03 -16.12 -12.48
C VAL A 63 -8.54 -16.05 -12.68
N GLU A 64 -9.23 -17.19 -12.60
CA GLU A 64 -10.69 -17.25 -12.70
C GLU A 64 -11.37 -16.39 -11.62
N GLY A 65 -12.34 -15.57 -12.03
CA GLY A 65 -13.12 -14.70 -11.15
C GLY A 65 -12.50 -13.31 -10.94
N GLU A 66 -11.30 -13.04 -11.47
CA GLU A 66 -10.63 -11.74 -11.33
C GLU A 66 -11.41 -10.58 -11.97
N GLU A 67 -12.30 -10.86 -12.94
CA GLU A 67 -13.17 -9.84 -13.52
C GLU A 67 -14.16 -9.23 -12.51
N ASN A 68 -14.35 -9.88 -11.36
CA ASN A 68 -15.16 -9.39 -10.24
C ASN A 68 -14.32 -8.72 -9.15
N GLN A 69 -12.99 -8.67 -9.29
CA GLN A 69 -12.11 -8.03 -8.30
C GLN A 69 -12.15 -6.50 -8.40
N GLY A 70 -12.13 -5.87 -7.23
CA GLY A 70 -11.90 -4.45 -7.05
C GLY A 70 -10.44 -4.17 -6.69
N LEU A 71 -10.16 -2.94 -6.27
CA LEU A 71 -8.82 -2.53 -5.85
C LEU A 71 -8.37 -3.27 -4.59
N CYS A 72 -7.05 -3.46 -4.45
CA CYS A 72 -6.48 -3.94 -3.20
C CYS A 72 -6.80 -2.95 -2.07
N THR A 73 -7.54 -3.40 -1.06
CA THR A 73 -8.03 -2.55 0.02
C THR A 73 -7.75 -3.21 1.36
N GLY A 74 -7.23 -2.44 2.30
CA GLY A 74 -6.95 -2.89 3.65
C GLY A 74 -6.39 -1.78 4.52
N SER A 75 -6.26 -2.04 5.82
CA SER A 75 -5.63 -1.12 6.76
C SER A 75 -4.19 -1.57 7.01
N GLU A 76 -3.23 -0.83 6.47
CA GLU A 76 -1.79 -1.09 6.69
C GLU A 76 -1.37 -0.74 8.11
N ASN A 77 -1.86 0.39 8.63
CA ASN A 77 -1.42 0.97 9.88
C ASN A 77 -2.51 0.85 10.96
N TYR A 78 -2.10 0.39 12.14
CA TYR A 78 -2.93 0.39 13.33
C TYR A 78 -2.18 1.03 14.49
N TRP A 79 -2.91 1.72 15.35
CA TRP A 79 -2.34 2.30 16.57
C TRP A 79 -2.43 1.30 17.71
N CYS A 80 -1.36 1.24 18.50
CA CYS A 80 -1.29 0.40 19.69
C CYS A 80 -0.81 1.20 20.89
N VAL A 81 -1.37 0.89 22.04
CA VAL A 81 -0.93 1.44 23.32
C VAL A 81 -0.09 0.37 24.02
N ASN A 82 1.16 0.71 24.32
CA ASN A 82 2.05 -0.21 25.03
C ASN A 82 1.60 -0.34 26.50
N LYS A 83 0.99 -1.48 26.84
CA LYS A 83 0.55 -1.78 28.22
C LYS A 83 1.68 -1.80 29.26
N ASN A 84 2.94 -1.86 28.83
CA ASN A 84 4.12 -1.88 29.70
C ASN A 84 4.73 -0.48 29.93
N ALA A 85 4.18 0.58 29.31
CA ALA A 85 4.60 1.95 29.57
C ALA A 85 4.07 2.44 30.94
N SER A 86 4.50 3.64 31.36
CA SER A 86 3.97 4.24 32.59
C SER A 86 2.49 4.62 32.43
N GLU A 87 1.74 4.70 33.53
CA GLU A 87 0.33 5.13 33.48
C GLU A 87 0.18 6.53 32.88
N GLU A 88 1.12 7.43 33.16
CA GLU A 88 1.18 8.78 32.59
C GLU A 88 1.36 8.75 31.07
N ASP A 89 2.30 7.95 30.56
CA ASP A 89 2.56 7.83 29.12
C ASP A 89 1.39 7.16 28.39
N ILE A 90 0.75 6.17 29.02
CA ILE A 90 -0.46 5.52 28.48
C ILE A 90 -1.56 6.56 28.32
N GLN A 91 -1.82 7.37 29.34
CA GLN A 91 -2.86 8.40 29.28
C GLN A 91 -2.53 9.47 28.24
N ALA A 92 -1.27 9.95 28.21
CA ALA A 92 -0.83 10.92 27.21
C ALA A 92 -0.98 10.38 25.77
N THR A 93 -0.71 9.09 25.56
CA THR A 93 -0.91 8.42 24.27
C THR A 93 -2.40 8.40 23.90
N LEU A 94 -3.27 8.00 24.82
CA LEU A 94 -4.72 7.96 24.58
C LEU A 94 -5.28 9.36 24.26
N ASP A 95 -4.84 10.38 25.00
CA ASP A 95 -5.23 11.76 24.80
C ASP A 95 -4.77 12.25 23.42
N PHE A 96 -3.53 11.93 23.02
CA PHE A 96 -3.00 12.27 21.71
C PHE A 96 -3.77 11.57 20.58
N LEU A 97 -3.98 10.26 20.65
CA LEU A 97 -4.72 9.52 19.61
C LEU A 97 -6.17 10.03 19.48
N THR A 98 -6.81 10.38 20.60
CA THR A 98 -8.13 11.00 20.60
C THR A 98 -8.10 12.37 19.95
N TRP A 99 -7.10 13.21 20.30
CA TRP A 99 -6.92 14.52 19.70
C TRP A 99 -6.69 14.44 18.19
N VAL A 100 -5.90 13.48 17.71
CA VAL A 100 -5.64 13.28 16.28
C VAL A 100 -6.94 13.05 15.51
N ILE A 101 -7.87 12.27 16.03
CA ILE A 101 -9.11 11.93 15.30
C ILE A 101 -10.28 12.88 15.57
N THR A 102 -10.19 13.75 16.57
CA THR A 102 -11.28 14.67 16.95
C THR A 102 -10.99 16.13 16.64
N SER A 103 -9.72 16.55 16.62
CA SER A 103 -9.33 17.93 16.35
C SER A 103 -9.32 18.22 14.85
N GLU A 104 -9.65 19.47 14.48
CA GLU A 104 -9.55 19.96 13.10
C GLU A 104 -8.14 19.77 12.55
N THR A 105 -7.11 20.13 13.34
CA THR A 105 -5.71 19.97 12.93
C THR A 105 -5.32 18.53 12.65
N GLY A 106 -5.72 17.59 13.51
CA GLY A 106 -5.42 16.17 13.34
C GLY A 106 -6.16 15.55 12.15
N LYS A 107 -7.43 15.91 11.96
CA LYS A 107 -8.24 15.49 10.82
C LYS A 107 -7.67 15.98 9.49
N THR A 108 -7.41 17.28 9.35
CA THR A 108 -6.78 17.88 8.16
C THR A 108 -5.40 17.26 7.89
N ALA A 109 -4.62 16.95 8.91
CA ALA A 109 -3.33 16.29 8.72
C ALA A 109 -3.50 14.87 8.10
N LEU A 110 -4.43 14.07 8.62
CA LEU A 110 -4.65 12.70 8.14
C LEU A 110 -5.33 12.66 6.76
N SER A 111 -6.41 13.42 6.56
CA SER A 111 -7.16 13.36 5.31
C SER A 111 -6.54 14.25 4.24
N GLU A 112 -6.52 15.56 4.43
CA GLU A 112 -6.14 16.50 3.37
C GLU A 112 -4.63 16.48 3.05
N LYS A 113 -3.77 16.35 4.05
CA LYS A 113 -2.30 16.40 3.85
C LYS A 113 -1.69 15.06 3.52
N MET A 114 -2.09 14.00 4.21
CA MET A 114 -1.56 12.65 3.99
C MET A 114 -2.38 11.84 2.98
N GLY A 115 -3.60 12.26 2.66
CA GLY A 115 -4.46 11.55 1.70
C GLY A 115 -5.04 10.24 2.24
N PHE A 116 -5.08 10.04 3.56
CA PHE A 116 -5.59 8.81 4.15
C PHE A 116 -7.11 8.83 4.29
N VAL A 117 -7.75 7.81 3.73
CA VAL A 117 -9.15 7.47 4.05
C VAL A 117 -9.16 6.85 5.44
N THR A 118 -9.79 7.51 6.41
CA THR A 118 -9.80 7.04 7.80
C THR A 118 -11.17 6.50 8.21
N PRO A 119 -11.23 5.38 8.96
CA PRO A 119 -12.49 4.72 9.31
C PRO A 119 -13.12 5.24 10.61
N PHE A 120 -12.60 6.31 11.21
CA PHE A 120 -13.08 6.79 12.50
C PHE A 120 -14.41 7.52 12.34
N SER A 121 -15.39 7.22 13.20
CA SER A 121 -16.72 7.84 13.18
C SER A 121 -16.71 9.36 13.38
N THR A 122 -15.59 9.92 13.84
CA THR A 122 -15.38 11.35 13.99
C THR A 122 -15.14 12.05 12.66
N PHE A 123 -14.69 11.34 11.62
CA PHE A 123 -14.50 11.88 10.27
C PHE A 123 -15.84 11.87 9.54
N THR A 124 -16.40 13.06 9.32
CA THR A 124 -17.66 13.22 8.58
C THR A 124 -17.39 13.33 7.07
N GLU A 125 -18.43 13.53 6.26
CA GLU A 125 -18.30 13.73 4.80
C GLU A 125 -17.34 14.88 4.44
N GLU A 126 -17.29 15.94 5.25
CA GLU A 126 -16.40 17.09 5.06
C GLU A 126 -14.93 16.76 5.32
N ASP A 127 -14.65 15.74 6.13
CA ASP A 127 -13.29 15.30 6.46
C ASP A 127 -12.77 14.21 5.49
N GLN A 128 -13.60 13.72 4.57
CA GLN A 128 -13.20 12.66 3.64
C GLN A 128 -12.22 13.17 2.60
N VAL A 129 -11.28 12.30 2.21
CA VAL A 129 -10.32 12.61 1.14
C VAL A 129 -11.07 12.65 -0.18
N VAL A 130 -11.07 13.83 -0.82
CA VAL A 130 -11.64 14.00 -2.16
C VAL A 130 -10.50 14.10 -3.16
N ASN A 131 -10.25 13.01 -3.88
CA ASN A 131 -9.36 12.99 -5.04
C ASN A 131 -9.89 11.95 -6.07
N PRO A 132 -9.53 12.05 -7.36
CA PRO A 132 -10.04 11.16 -8.39
C PRO A 132 -9.79 9.67 -8.10
N LEU A 133 -8.66 9.32 -7.47
CA LEU A 133 -8.32 7.92 -7.16
C LEU A 133 -9.24 7.34 -6.08
N VAL A 134 -9.60 8.12 -5.05
CA VAL A 134 -10.57 7.71 -4.02
C VAL A 134 -11.96 7.54 -4.64
N THR A 135 -12.36 8.46 -5.53
CA THR A 135 -13.64 8.35 -6.25
C THR A 135 -13.70 7.06 -7.07
N ILE A 136 -12.64 6.73 -7.81
CA ILE A 136 -12.56 5.47 -8.58
C ILE A 136 -12.64 4.24 -7.65
N SER A 137 -11.95 4.28 -6.51
CA SER A 137 -12.02 3.21 -5.51
C SER A 137 -13.44 2.98 -5.00
N ASN A 138 -14.16 4.07 -4.69
CA ASN A 138 -15.56 3.97 -4.26
C ASN A 138 -16.48 3.48 -5.38
N GLN A 139 -16.25 3.89 -6.63
CA GLN A 139 -17.03 3.41 -7.78
C GLN A 139 -16.91 1.89 -7.94
N TYR A 140 -15.72 1.31 -7.76
CA TYR A 140 -15.56 -0.15 -7.79
C TYR A 140 -16.40 -0.87 -6.73
N ILE A 141 -16.51 -0.28 -5.53
CA ILE A 141 -17.35 -0.81 -4.45
C ILE A 141 -18.84 -0.69 -4.81
N GLU A 142 -19.26 0.46 -5.34
CA GLU A 142 -20.64 0.70 -5.78
C GLU A 142 -21.06 -0.22 -6.93
N ASP A 143 -20.12 -0.54 -7.83
CA ASP A 143 -20.30 -1.48 -8.94
C ASP A 143 -20.36 -2.95 -8.47
N GLY A 144 -20.20 -3.20 -7.16
CA GLY A 144 -20.26 -4.52 -6.56
C GLY A 144 -19.02 -5.38 -6.82
N LYS A 145 -17.86 -4.76 -7.10
CA LYS A 145 -16.59 -5.49 -7.16
C LYS A 145 -16.10 -5.84 -5.77
N GLU A 146 -15.50 -7.01 -5.65
CA GLU A 146 -14.95 -7.51 -4.39
C GLU A 146 -13.50 -7.05 -4.22
N PRO A 147 -13.18 -6.19 -3.23
CA PRO A 147 -11.81 -5.76 -3.01
C PRO A 147 -10.88 -6.94 -2.66
N VAL A 148 -9.67 -6.93 -3.20
CA VAL A 148 -8.64 -7.87 -2.76
C VAL A 148 -8.16 -7.42 -1.37
N ALA A 149 -8.45 -8.24 -0.36
CA ALA A 149 -8.13 -7.89 1.02
C ALA A 149 -6.61 -7.81 1.24
N TRP A 150 -6.13 -6.61 1.59
CA TRP A 150 -4.73 -6.36 1.86
C TRP A 150 -4.44 -6.51 3.36
N ASN A 151 -4.13 -7.74 3.77
CA ASN A 151 -3.99 -8.13 5.19
C ASN A 151 -2.53 -8.26 5.63
N PHE A 152 -1.96 -7.20 6.21
CA PHE A 152 -0.57 -7.23 6.70
C PHE A 152 -0.39 -8.05 7.99
N THR A 153 -1.42 -8.15 8.81
CA THR A 153 -1.36 -8.84 10.11
C THR A 153 -1.25 -10.36 9.98
N THR A 154 -1.55 -10.92 8.80
CA THR A 154 -1.46 -12.36 8.52
C THR A 154 -0.20 -12.72 7.73
N MET A 155 0.62 -11.74 7.37
CA MET A 155 1.92 -12.03 6.75
C MET A 155 2.87 -12.68 7.77
N PRO A 156 3.73 -13.62 7.35
CA PRO A 156 4.72 -14.23 8.23
C PRO A 156 5.79 -13.23 8.71
N SER A 157 6.78 -13.73 9.46
CA SER A 157 7.79 -12.88 10.09
C SER A 157 8.60 -12.03 9.11
N GLU A 158 9.28 -11.03 9.66
CA GLU A 158 10.24 -10.22 8.93
C GLU A 158 11.33 -11.05 8.24
N ASN A 159 11.73 -12.20 8.82
CA ASN A 159 12.72 -13.07 8.19
C ASN A 159 12.17 -13.69 6.90
N TRP A 160 10.91 -14.14 6.89
CA TRP A 160 10.26 -14.64 5.69
C TRP A 160 10.13 -13.55 4.62
N LYS A 161 9.71 -12.35 5.00
CA LYS A 161 9.59 -11.20 4.09
C LYS A 161 10.93 -10.89 3.42
N ASN A 162 12.01 -10.86 4.19
CA ASN A 162 13.36 -10.65 3.68
C ASN A 162 13.80 -11.79 2.74
N GLY A 163 13.44 -13.04 3.05
CA GLY A 163 13.71 -14.20 2.19
C GLY A 163 13.01 -14.09 0.83
N VAL A 164 11.70 -13.82 0.83
CA VAL A 164 10.92 -13.63 -0.41
C VAL A 164 11.40 -12.40 -1.18
N GLY A 165 11.66 -11.29 -0.50
CA GLY A 165 12.18 -10.07 -1.11
C GLY A 165 13.54 -10.27 -1.79
N SER A 166 14.44 -11.04 -1.17
CA SER A 166 15.74 -11.38 -1.75
C SER A 166 15.58 -12.23 -3.02
N ALA A 167 14.74 -13.26 -2.98
CA ALA A 167 14.48 -14.11 -4.14
C ALA A 167 13.82 -13.32 -5.29
N LEU A 168 12.86 -12.43 -4.99
CA LEU A 168 12.25 -11.53 -5.97
C LEU A 168 13.29 -10.61 -6.61
N LEU A 169 14.24 -10.09 -5.83
CA LEU A 169 15.29 -9.23 -6.33
C LEU A 169 16.24 -9.98 -7.27
N GLU A 170 16.69 -11.18 -6.88
CA GLU A 170 17.55 -12.03 -7.72
C GLU A 170 16.85 -12.38 -9.04
N TYR A 171 15.57 -12.75 -8.97
CA TYR A 171 14.75 -12.99 -10.17
C TYR A 171 14.65 -11.74 -11.04
N ALA A 172 14.37 -10.57 -10.47
CA ALA A 172 14.27 -9.32 -11.21
C ALA A 172 15.59 -8.92 -11.89
N GLN A 173 16.72 -9.22 -11.28
CA GLN A 173 18.06 -8.96 -11.84
C GLN A 173 18.53 -10.03 -12.84
N GLY A 174 17.78 -11.12 -13.01
CA GLY A 174 18.16 -12.26 -13.85
C GLY A 174 19.31 -13.10 -13.27
N THR A 175 19.58 -12.98 -11.97
CA THR A 175 20.58 -13.78 -11.24
C THR A 175 19.94 -14.97 -10.53
N GLY A 176 18.61 -15.00 -10.42
CA GLY A 176 17.80 -16.11 -9.92
C GLY A 176 16.67 -16.49 -10.87
N GLU A 177 16.05 -17.64 -10.60
CA GLU A 177 14.94 -18.18 -11.38
C GLU A 177 13.61 -18.01 -10.63
N TRP A 178 12.49 -17.99 -11.35
CA TRP A 178 11.16 -17.89 -10.75
C TRP A 178 10.88 -19.01 -9.73
N ASP A 179 11.37 -20.22 -9.98
CA ASP A 179 11.25 -21.35 -9.05
C ASP A 179 11.89 -21.05 -7.68
N GLY A 180 12.92 -20.20 -7.64
CA GLY A 180 13.52 -19.71 -6.39
C GLY A 180 12.56 -18.81 -5.59
N VAL A 181 11.83 -17.93 -6.29
CA VAL A 181 10.77 -17.10 -5.69
C VAL A 181 9.65 -17.97 -5.13
N VAL A 182 9.18 -18.95 -5.91
CA VAL A 182 8.14 -19.91 -5.49
C VAL A 182 8.58 -20.67 -4.25
N THR A 183 9.83 -21.16 -4.23
CA THR A 183 10.40 -21.89 -3.09
C THR A 183 10.47 -21.00 -1.86
N ALA A 184 11.03 -19.78 -1.98
CA ALA A 184 11.12 -18.83 -0.88
C ALA A 184 9.74 -18.51 -0.27
N PHE A 185 8.72 -18.36 -1.13
CA PHE A 185 7.36 -18.11 -0.68
C PHE A 185 6.75 -19.33 0.01
N VAL A 186 6.67 -20.47 -0.66
CA VAL A 186 5.92 -21.67 -0.21
C VAL A 186 6.63 -22.36 0.96
N ASP A 187 7.91 -22.69 0.81
CA ASP A 187 8.65 -23.41 1.84
C ASP A 187 8.99 -22.50 3.02
N GLY A 188 9.24 -21.22 2.74
CA GLY A 188 9.38 -20.20 3.77
C GLY A 188 8.11 -20.11 4.62
N TRP A 189 6.93 -20.11 4.00
CA TRP A 189 5.67 -20.05 4.74
C TRP A 189 5.48 -21.28 5.62
N ALA A 190 5.77 -22.47 5.10
CA ALA A 190 5.71 -23.71 5.86
C ALA A 190 6.66 -23.69 7.08
N THR A 191 7.86 -23.13 6.91
CA THR A 191 8.85 -22.96 7.98
C THR A 191 8.34 -22.03 9.07
N GLU A 192 7.77 -20.88 8.70
CA GLU A 192 7.19 -19.91 9.63
C GLU A 192 6.01 -20.49 10.41
N TYR A 193 5.13 -21.21 9.72
CA TYR A 193 4.01 -21.89 10.36
C TYR A 193 4.49 -22.91 11.40
N ALA A 194 5.50 -23.72 11.07
CA ALA A 194 6.07 -24.67 12.02
C ALA A 194 6.70 -23.97 13.22
N ALA A 195 7.41 -22.85 13.02
CA ALA A 195 8.02 -22.08 14.11
C ALA A 195 6.98 -21.44 15.04
N ALA A 196 5.91 -20.87 14.49
CA ALA A 196 4.83 -20.24 15.27
C ALA A 196 3.98 -21.24 16.05
N ASN A 197 4.00 -22.52 15.68
CA ASN A 197 3.24 -23.60 16.31
C ASN A 197 4.13 -24.67 16.95
N ALA A 198 5.41 -24.39 17.17
CA ALA A 198 6.30 -25.27 17.92
C ALA A 198 5.95 -25.21 19.42
N GLU A 199 5.67 -26.35 20.03
CA GLU A 199 5.42 -26.51 21.48
C GLU A 199 6.67 -26.26 22.33
#